data_AF-A0A2S8ZNH8-F1
#
_entry.id   AF-A0A2S8ZNH8-F1
#
_cell.length_a   1.000
_cell.length_b   1.000
_cell.length_c   1.000
_cell.angle_alpha   90.00
_cell.angle_beta   90.00
_cell.angle_gamma   90.00
#
_symmetry.space_group_name_H-M   'P 1'
#
loop_
_entity.id
_entity.type
_entity.pdbx_description
1 polymer ?
#
loop_
_entity_poly.entity_id
_entity_poly.type
_entity_poly.pdbx_seq_one_letter_code
_entity_poly.pdbx_strand_id
1 'polypeptide(L)'
;MSTVKTLGPLPAPAWHRPWFRYFAPVEGAEAGTPAPPAPVPTPPPATPAPKADEPLGEKGLAALQSERDARSAAERELAAARQKLQEIEDAGKSEQQRVDDELAAKKTEIAQLTVAKTRAEIAATKGVPVELLSGTTQAEVEASADALLKFKGPAEPAAPQRYVVPDEGGKPALGKTESTRPGIGTLRAAYEENEGK
;
A
#
# COMPACT_ATOMS: atom_id res chain seq x y z
N MET A 1 -4.34 20.44 -54.15
CA MET A 1 -4.59 18.99 -54.17
C MET A 1 -3.23 18.30 -54.09
N SER A 2 -2.72 18.07 -52.88
CA SER A 2 -1.41 17.42 -52.69
C SER A 2 -1.62 15.95 -52.37
N THR A 3 -1.06 15.12 -53.24
CA THR A 3 -1.03 13.66 -53.19
C THR A 3 -0.21 13.20 -51.98
N VAL A 4 -0.87 12.55 -51.02
CA VAL A 4 -0.21 11.86 -49.90
C VAL A 4 0.39 10.57 -50.44
N LYS A 5 1.73 10.53 -50.51
CA LYS A 5 2.48 9.33 -50.89
C LYS A 5 2.58 8.43 -49.66
N THR A 6 1.76 7.38 -49.63
CA THR A 6 1.76 6.34 -48.59
C THR A 6 3.10 5.58 -48.65
N LEU A 7 4.02 5.89 -47.74
CA LEU A 7 5.24 5.10 -47.56
C LEU A 7 4.90 3.85 -46.75
N GLY A 8 4.90 2.69 -47.41
CA GLY A 8 4.96 1.39 -46.73
C GLY A 8 6.25 1.25 -45.90
N PRO A 9 6.36 0.21 -45.05
CA PRO A 9 7.48 0.08 -44.13
C PRO A 9 8.81 0.10 -44.88
N LEU A 10 9.66 1.06 -44.53
CA LEU A 10 10.99 1.21 -45.10
C LEU A 10 11.81 -0.05 -44.79
N PRO A 11 12.56 -0.62 -45.76
CA PRO A 11 13.46 -1.73 -45.46
C PRO A 11 14.52 -1.25 -44.45
N ALA A 12 14.78 -2.07 -43.42
CA ALA A 12 15.74 -1.74 -42.38
C ALA A 12 17.13 -1.45 -42.97
N PRO A 13 17.88 -0.47 -42.44
CA PRO A 13 19.22 -0.16 -42.90
C PRO A 13 20.16 -1.35 -42.72
N ALA A 14 21.08 -1.53 -43.68
CA ALA A 14 21.89 -2.74 -43.88
C ALA A 14 22.82 -3.14 -42.72
N TRP A 15 22.82 -2.40 -41.60
CA TRP A 15 23.77 -2.58 -40.50
C TRP A 15 23.16 -3.35 -39.32
N HIS A 16 21.87 -3.73 -39.40
CA HIS A 16 21.15 -4.49 -38.37
C HIS A 16 20.76 -5.90 -38.84
N ARG A 17 21.75 -6.70 -39.27
CA ARG A 17 21.61 -8.14 -39.51
C ARG A 17 22.79 -8.87 -38.88
N PRO A 18 22.68 -9.36 -37.63
CA PRO A 18 23.84 -9.89 -36.90
C PRO A 18 24.38 -11.23 -37.44
N TRP A 19 23.74 -11.83 -38.45
CA TRP A 19 24.06 -13.17 -38.96
C TRP A 19 24.52 -13.20 -40.43
N PHE A 20 24.71 -12.04 -41.07
CA PHE A 20 25.25 -11.96 -42.43
C PHE A 20 26.48 -11.04 -42.46
N ARG A 21 27.59 -11.53 -41.92
CA ARG A 21 28.94 -11.10 -42.32
C ARG A 21 29.46 -12.18 -43.28
N TYR A 22 30.02 -11.80 -44.43
CA TYR A 22 30.61 -12.65 -45.49
C TYR A 22 29.86 -12.81 -46.83
N PHE A 23 29.22 -11.76 -47.33
CA PHE A 23 29.14 -11.60 -48.79
C PHE A 23 29.47 -10.15 -49.16
N ALA A 24 30.72 -9.91 -49.53
CA ALA A 24 31.11 -8.69 -50.22
C ALA A 24 30.78 -8.88 -51.72
N PRO A 25 29.99 -8.00 -52.35
CA PRO A 25 29.81 -8.03 -53.79
C PRO A 25 31.06 -7.46 -54.46
N VAL A 26 31.74 -8.25 -55.28
CA VAL A 26 32.79 -7.76 -56.18
C VAL A 26 32.12 -7.06 -57.37
N GLU A 27 32.49 -5.79 -57.53
CA GLU A 27 32.04 -4.87 -58.57
C GLU A 27 32.86 -5.12 -59.86
N GLY A 28 32.19 -5.29 -61.00
CA GLY A 28 32.81 -5.26 -62.33
C GLY A 28 33.32 -6.59 -62.88
N ALA A 29 32.42 -7.37 -63.51
CA ALA A 29 32.80 -8.44 -64.43
C ALA A 29 32.31 -8.09 -65.84
N GLU A 30 33.05 -7.22 -66.52
CA GLU A 30 32.96 -7.06 -67.97
C GLU A 30 33.76 -8.17 -68.66
N ALA A 31 33.15 -8.75 -69.70
CA ALA A 31 33.67 -9.87 -70.47
C ALA A 31 34.93 -9.48 -71.27
N GLY A 32 36.03 -10.22 -71.05
CA GLY A 32 37.26 -10.11 -71.82
C GLY A 32 37.84 -11.50 -72.14
N THR A 33 37.99 -11.76 -73.44
CA THR A 33 38.56 -12.93 -74.14
C THR A 33 39.81 -13.57 -73.49
N PRO A 34 39.99 -14.91 -73.53
CA PRO A 34 41.13 -15.58 -72.90
C PRO A 34 42.45 -15.38 -73.67
N ALA A 35 43.48 -14.92 -72.98
CA ALA A 35 44.89 -14.99 -73.40
C ALA A 35 45.56 -16.27 -72.85
N PRO A 36 46.56 -16.87 -73.54
CA PRO A 36 47.13 -18.17 -73.19
C PRO A 36 47.92 -18.15 -71.86
N PRO A 37 48.04 -19.29 -71.15
CA PRO A 37 48.57 -19.32 -69.78
C PRO A 37 50.10 -19.16 -69.74
N ALA A 38 50.57 -18.25 -68.89
CA ALA A 38 51.96 -18.17 -68.45
C ALA A 38 52.28 -19.31 -67.44
N PRO A 39 53.53 -19.80 -67.37
CA PRO A 39 53.92 -20.91 -66.50
C PRO A 39 53.88 -20.50 -65.01
N VAL A 40 53.35 -21.39 -64.18
CA VAL A 40 53.17 -21.22 -62.73
C VAL A 40 54.51 -21.49 -62.01
N PRO A 41 55.00 -20.61 -61.12
CA PRO A 41 56.13 -20.94 -60.25
C PRO A 41 55.71 -21.96 -59.18
N THR A 42 56.59 -22.93 -58.93
CA THR A 42 56.39 -24.03 -57.97
C THR A 42 56.40 -23.51 -56.51
N PRO A 43 55.46 -23.92 -55.64
CA PRO A 43 55.48 -23.55 -54.22
C PRO A 43 56.60 -24.28 -53.46
N PRO A 44 57.21 -23.67 -52.42
CA PRO A 44 58.21 -24.34 -51.57
C PRO A 44 57.59 -25.51 -50.80
N PRO A 45 58.38 -26.53 -50.41
CA PRO A 45 57.86 -27.73 -49.77
C PRO A 45 57.19 -27.41 -48.43
N ALA A 46 56.01 -27.98 -48.22
CA ALA A 46 55.26 -27.88 -46.97
C ALA A 46 56.02 -28.55 -45.81
N THR A 47 56.14 -27.84 -44.69
CA THR A 47 56.61 -28.39 -43.41
C THR A 47 55.66 -29.53 -42.99
N PRO A 48 56.16 -30.70 -42.55
CA PRO A 48 55.31 -31.80 -42.15
C PRO A 48 54.44 -31.40 -40.95
N ALA A 49 53.14 -31.70 -41.03
CA ALA A 49 52.20 -31.50 -39.94
C ALA A 49 52.58 -32.40 -38.74
N PRO A 50 52.50 -31.89 -37.50
CA PRO A 50 52.81 -32.68 -36.31
C PRO A 50 51.86 -33.88 -36.19
N LYS A 51 52.39 -35.04 -35.79
CA LYS A 51 51.61 -36.26 -35.57
C LYS A 51 50.75 -36.09 -34.31
N ALA A 52 49.48 -36.47 -34.38
CA ALA A 52 48.48 -36.21 -33.35
C ALA A 52 48.72 -36.92 -31.99
N ASP A 53 49.60 -37.93 -31.95
CA ASP A 53 49.88 -38.74 -30.75
C ASP A 53 51.14 -38.32 -29.97
N GLU A 54 51.79 -37.23 -30.36
CA GLU A 54 53.01 -36.75 -29.68
C GLU A 54 52.64 -35.85 -28.48
N PRO A 55 53.20 -36.08 -27.28
CA PRO A 55 52.86 -35.29 -26.10
C PRO A 55 53.13 -33.81 -26.36
N LEU A 56 52.18 -32.96 -25.97
CA LEU A 56 52.30 -31.51 -26.04
C LEU A 56 53.62 -31.09 -25.37
N GLY A 57 54.52 -30.48 -26.14
CA GLY A 57 55.77 -29.93 -25.59
C GLY A 57 55.50 -28.89 -24.51
N GLU A 58 56.54 -28.44 -23.81
CA GLU A 58 56.44 -27.53 -22.65
C GLU A 58 55.56 -26.29 -22.91
N LYS A 59 55.64 -25.71 -24.11
CA LYS A 59 54.80 -24.56 -24.52
C LYS A 59 53.30 -24.91 -24.61
N GLY A 60 52.96 -26.12 -25.07
CA GLY A 60 51.58 -26.59 -25.17
C GLY A 60 50.96 -26.84 -23.80
N LEU A 61 51.73 -27.42 -22.86
CA LEU A 61 51.30 -27.61 -21.48
C LEU A 61 51.12 -26.28 -20.75
N ALA A 62 52.03 -25.32 -20.95
CA ALA A 62 51.91 -23.97 -20.39
C ALA A 62 50.67 -23.23 -20.92
N ALA A 63 50.37 -23.33 -22.22
CA ALA A 63 49.16 -22.74 -22.79
C ALA A 63 47.88 -23.33 -22.16
N LEU A 64 47.84 -24.65 -21.98
CA LEU A 64 46.70 -25.35 -21.41
C LEU A 64 46.50 -25.04 -19.92
N GLN A 65 47.58 -24.84 -19.17
CA GLN A 65 47.53 -24.32 -17.80
C GLN A 65 46.99 -22.89 -17.78
N SER A 66 47.50 -22.00 -18.65
CA SER A 66 47.02 -20.61 -18.71
C SER A 66 45.53 -20.50 -19.05
N GLU A 67 45.03 -21.37 -19.93
CA GLU A 67 43.60 -21.43 -20.28
C GLU A 67 42.76 -21.92 -19.09
N ARG A 68 43.23 -22.95 -18.37
CA ARG A 68 42.55 -23.45 -17.17
C ARG A 68 42.53 -22.41 -16.05
N ASP A 69 43.61 -21.69 -15.86
CA ASP A 69 43.71 -20.63 -14.86
C ASP A 69 42.80 -19.45 -15.21
N ALA A 70 42.78 -19.02 -16.47
CA ALA A 70 41.87 -17.99 -16.97
C ALA A 70 40.40 -18.42 -16.82
N ARG A 71 40.08 -19.67 -17.14
CA ARG A 71 38.74 -20.22 -16.96
C ARG A 71 38.34 -20.26 -15.49
N SER A 72 39.23 -20.74 -14.62
CA SER A 72 38.97 -20.78 -13.17
C SER A 72 38.78 -19.38 -12.59
N ALA A 73 39.56 -18.40 -13.04
CA ALA A 73 39.39 -17.00 -12.63
C ALA A 73 38.04 -16.45 -13.08
N ALA A 74 37.65 -16.65 -14.34
CA ALA A 74 36.35 -16.21 -14.86
C ALA A 74 35.16 -16.88 -14.14
N GLU A 75 35.27 -18.18 -13.83
CA GLU A 75 34.25 -18.90 -13.07
C GLU A 75 34.11 -18.35 -11.64
N ARG A 76 35.21 -18.00 -10.98
CA ARG A 76 35.19 -17.35 -9.66
C ARG A 76 34.55 -15.97 -9.71
N GLU A 77 34.91 -15.15 -10.70
CA GLU A 77 34.32 -13.82 -10.88
C GLU A 77 32.82 -13.89 -11.16
N LEU A 78 32.38 -14.83 -12.00
CA LEU A 78 30.96 -15.06 -12.25
C LEU A 78 30.22 -15.53 -10.99
N ALA A 79 30.82 -16.41 -10.19
CA ALA A 79 30.23 -16.84 -8.93
C ALA A 79 30.08 -15.66 -7.95
N ALA A 80 31.11 -14.82 -7.81
CA ALA A 80 31.07 -13.64 -6.96
C ALA A 80 30.06 -12.59 -7.46
N ALA A 81 29.95 -12.38 -8.77
CA ALA A 81 28.97 -11.47 -9.35
C ALA A 81 27.53 -11.98 -9.12
N ARG A 82 27.29 -13.29 -9.26
CA ARG A 82 25.99 -13.91 -8.97
C ARG A 82 25.60 -13.77 -7.50
N GLN A 83 26.53 -13.97 -6.58
CA GLN A 83 26.28 -13.77 -5.15
C GLN A 83 25.88 -12.32 -4.85
N LYS A 84 26.63 -11.34 -5.38
CA LYS A 84 26.29 -9.92 -5.20
C LYS A 84 24.92 -9.56 -5.80
N LEU A 85 24.58 -10.12 -6.95
CA LEU A 85 23.25 -9.92 -7.54
C LEU A 85 22.14 -10.49 -6.66
N GLN A 86 22.33 -11.70 -6.10
CA GLN A 86 21.37 -12.29 -5.16
C GLN A 86 21.23 -11.43 -3.90
N GLU A 87 22.33 -10.95 -3.32
CA GLU A 87 22.30 -10.05 -2.15
C GLU A 87 21.53 -8.76 -2.44
N ILE A 88 21.74 -8.14 -3.61
CA ILE A 88 21.01 -6.92 -4.01
C ILE A 88 19.52 -7.22 -4.23
N GLU A 89 19.19 -8.34 -4.87
CA GLU A 89 17.80 -8.74 -5.08
C GLU A 89 17.08 -9.01 -3.76
N ASP A 90 17.74 -9.68 -2.81
CA ASP A 90 17.14 -10.00 -1.51
C ASP A 90 17.04 -8.77 -0.61
N ALA A 91 18.03 -7.87 -0.65
CA ALA A 91 17.94 -6.56 -0.02
C ALA A 91 16.79 -5.74 -0.63
N GLY A 92 16.67 -5.73 -1.97
CA GLY A 92 15.60 -5.03 -2.68
C GLY A 92 14.21 -5.58 -2.36
N LYS A 93 14.05 -6.91 -2.28
CA LYS A 93 12.79 -7.53 -1.84
C LYS A 93 12.45 -7.15 -0.39
N SER A 94 13.45 -7.13 0.50
CA SER A 94 13.25 -6.75 1.90
C SER A 94 12.86 -5.28 2.04
N GLU A 95 13.49 -4.39 1.29
CA GLU A 95 13.14 -2.96 1.26
C GLU A 95 11.76 -2.73 0.65
N GLN A 96 11.41 -3.42 -0.44
CA GLN A 96 10.08 -3.37 -1.05
C GLN A 96 9.00 -3.80 -0.06
N GLN A 97 9.20 -4.92 0.64
CA GLN A 97 8.27 -5.38 1.67
C GLN A 97 8.08 -4.35 2.79
N ARG A 98 9.16 -3.74 3.28
CA ARG A 98 9.06 -2.67 4.29
C ARG A 98 8.31 -1.45 3.79
N VAL A 99 8.57 -1.01 2.56
CA VAL A 99 7.87 0.12 1.95
C VAL A 99 6.39 -0.21 1.75
N ASP A 100 6.05 -1.43 1.34
CA ASP A 100 4.67 -1.87 1.18
C ASP A 100 3.93 -1.92 2.53
N ASP A 101 4.57 -2.41 3.59
CA ASP A 101 4.02 -2.43 4.95
C ASP A 101 3.80 -1.01 5.48
N GLU A 102 4.78 -0.11 5.30
CA GLU A 102 4.65 1.31 5.67
C GLU A 102 3.53 1.99 4.88
N LEU A 103 3.44 1.72 3.58
CA LEU A 103 2.41 2.27 2.71
C LEU A 103 1.03 1.76 3.11
N ALA A 104 0.90 0.47 3.46
CA ALA A 104 -0.32 -0.10 3.99
C ALA A 104 -0.72 0.56 5.31
N ALA A 105 0.22 0.74 6.24
CA ALA A 105 -0.02 1.44 7.51
C ALA A 105 -0.44 2.91 7.30
N LYS A 106 0.16 3.60 6.33
CA LYS A 106 -0.22 4.98 6.01
C LYS A 106 -1.60 5.06 5.34
N LYS A 107 -1.95 4.10 4.50
CA LYS A 107 -3.30 4.01 3.92
C LYS A 107 -4.37 3.80 4.97
N THR A 108 -4.13 2.95 5.98
CA THR A 108 -5.09 2.74 7.07
C THR A 108 -5.23 3.98 7.93
N GLU A 109 -4.13 4.67 8.24
CA GLU A 109 -4.13 5.95 8.96
C GLU A 109 -4.92 7.03 8.20
N ILE A 110 -4.67 7.18 6.89
CA ILE A 110 -5.42 8.11 6.03
C ILE A 110 -6.90 7.76 6.02
N ALA A 111 -7.27 6.48 5.85
CA ALA A 111 -8.66 6.05 5.86
C ALA A 111 -9.34 6.40 7.20
N GLN A 112 -8.69 6.15 8.34
CA GLN A 112 -9.21 6.52 9.65
C GLN A 112 -9.39 8.03 9.80
N LEU A 113 -8.41 8.83 9.38
CA LEU A 113 -8.47 10.29 9.41
C LEU A 113 -9.57 10.82 8.50
N THR A 114 -9.76 10.24 7.31
CA THR A 114 -10.86 10.64 6.41
C THR A 114 -12.22 10.38 7.02
N VAL A 115 -12.42 9.23 7.68
CA VAL A 115 -13.67 8.92 8.39
C VAL A 115 -13.89 9.89 9.55
N ALA A 116 -12.86 10.14 10.36
CA ALA A 116 -12.94 11.08 11.48
C ALA A 116 -13.28 12.50 11.01
N LYS A 117 -12.67 12.94 9.90
CA LYS A 117 -12.96 14.24 9.28
C LYS A 117 -14.41 14.32 8.82
N THR A 118 -14.90 13.32 8.07
CA THR A 118 -16.30 13.27 7.61
C THR A 118 -17.28 13.31 8.79
N ARG A 119 -16.99 12.58 9.87
CA ARG A 119 -17.79 12.64 11.11
C ARG A 119 -17.78 14.01 11.77
N ALA A 120 -16.63 14.65 11.84
CA ALA A 120 -16.50 15.99 12.40
C ALA A 120 -17.26 17.04 11.58
N GLU A 121 -17.18 16.96 10.24
CA GLU A 121 -17.90 17.88 9.33
C GLU A 121 -19.42 17.73 9.45
N ILE A 122 -19.93 16.49 9.49
CA ILE A 122 -21.37 16.22 9.64
C ILE A 122 -21.85 16.64 11.04
N ALA A 123 -21.08 16.33 12.09
CA ALA A 123 -21.37 16.77 13.45
C ALA A 123 -21.49 18.29 13.57
N ALA A 124 -20.52 19.02 13.01
CA ALA A 124 -20.52 20.47 13.01
C ALA A 124 -21.73 21.05 12.24
N THR A 125 -22.07 20.43 11.10
CA THR A 125 -23.20 20.88 10.26
C THR A 125 -24.55 20.60 10.89
N LYS A 126 -24.72 19.44 11.54
CA LYS A 126 -26.00 18.97 12.10
C LYS A 126 -26.18 19.31 13.58
N GLY A 127 -25.13 19.80 14.25
CA GLY A 127 -25.15 20.13 15.68
C GLY A 127 -25.24 18.90 16.60
N VAL A 128 -24.66 17.78 16.18
CA VAL A 128 -24.69 16.50 16.92
C VAL A 128 -23.29 16.16 17.41
N PRO A 129 -23.11 15.67 18.66
CA PRO A 129 -21.79 15.27 19.15
C PRO A 129 -21.14 14.16 18.31
N VAL A 130 -19.87 14.33 17.95
CA VAL A 130 -19.10 13.37 17.12
C VAL A 130 -19.04 11.98 17.76
N GLU A 131 -18.94 11.90 19.09
CA GLU A 131 -18.87 10.64 19.85
C GLU A 131 -20.08 9.72 19.65
N LEU A 132 -21.23 10.28 19.23
CA LEU A 132 -22.46 9.52 18.99
C LEU A 132 -22.62 9.10 17.53
N LEU A 133 -21.79 9.62 16.63
CA LEU A 133 -21.88 9.33 15.20
C LEU A 133 -21.11 8.06 14.84
N SER A 134 -21.82 7.14 14.19
CA SER A 134 -21.32 5.86 13.71
C SER A 134 -21.35 5.80 12.17
N GLY A 135 -20.51 4.93 11.60
CA GLY A 135 -20.41 4.74 10.15
C GLY A 135 -19.04 5.11 9.58
N THR A 136 -18.70 4.53 8.43
CA THR A 136 -17.44 4.78 7.71
C THR A 136 -17.66 5.56 6.43
N THR A 137 -18.88 5.61 5.94
CA THR A 137 -19.25 6.39 4.74
C THR A 137 -20.05 7.64 5.13
N GLN A 138 -20.02 8.65 4.26
CA GLN A 138 -20.76 9.89 4.49
C GLN A 138 -22.26 9.62 4.72
N ALA A 139 -22.87 8.77 3.88
CA ALA A 139 -24.30 8.46 3.97
C ALA A 139 -24.69 7.77 5.29
N GLU A 140 -23.85 6.84 5.79
CA GLU A 140 -24.08 6.19 7.09
C GLU A 140 -24.01 7.18 8.24
N VAL A 141 -23.02 8.07 8.22
CA VAL A 141 -22.82 9.08 9.26
C VAL A 141 -23.95 10.11 9.24
N GLU A 142 -24.42 10.51 8.05
CA GLU A 142 -25.60 11.37 7.90
C GLU A 142 -26.88 10.71 8.42
N ALA A 143 -27.10 9.44 8.08
CA ALA A 143 -28.25 8.68 8.58
C ALA A 143 -28.23 8.54 10.11
N SER A 144 -27.04 8.31 10.69
CA SER A 144 -26.83 8.27 12.14
C SER A 144 -27.13 9.62 12.79
N ALA A 145 -26.65 10.73 12.20
CA ALA A 145 -26.95 12.07 12.67
C ALA A 145 -28.45 12.38 12.62
N ASP A 146 -29.13 12.03 11.52
CA ASP A 146 -30.55 12.26 11.35
C ASP A 146 -31.40 11.40 12.30
N ALA A 147 -30.98 10.16 12.59
CA ALA A 147 -31.61 9.31 13.60
C ALA A 147 -31.50 9.94 15.01
N LEU A 148 -30.34 10.49 15.36
CA LEU A 148 -30.12 11.17 16.64
C LEU A 148 -30.95 12.46 16.77
N LEU A 149 -31.10 13.22 15.68
CA LEU A 149 -31.98 14.40 15.67
C LEU A 149 -33.45 14.01 15.83
N LYS A 150 -33.90 12.94 15.16
CA LYS A 150 -35.26 12.40 15.35
C LYS A 150 -35.49 11.92 16.78
N PHE A 151 -34.50 11.26 17.38
CA PHE A 151 -34.57 10.79 18.77
C PHE A 151 -34.61 11.93 19.79
N LYS A 152 -33.80 12.99 19.59
CA LYS A 152 -33.80 14.17 20.47
C LYS A 152 -35.17 14.88 20.53
N GLY A 153 -35.99 14.76 19.47
CA GLY A 153 -37.28 15.44 19.38
C GLY A 153 -37.12 16.97 19.28
N PRO A 154 -38.24 17.73 19.20
CA PRO A 154 -38.19 19.18 19.24
C PRO A 154 -37.58 19.64 20.57
N ALA A 155 -36.60 20.54 20.51
CA ALA A 155 -36.05 21.20 21.69
C ALA A 155 -37.13 22.12 22.27
N GLU A 156 -37.91 21.61 23.20
CA GLU A 156 -38.83 22.43 23.98
C GLU A 156 -37.97 23.43 24.77
N PRO A 157 -38.23 24.75 24.67
CA PRO A 157 -37.48 25.72 25.46
C PRO A 157 -37.65 25.32 26.92
N ALA A 158 -36.54 25.21 27.64
CA ALA A 158 -36.54 24.84 29.05
C ALA A 158 -37.42 25.83 29.82
N ALA A 159 -38.69 25.46 30.01
CA ALA A 159 -39.56 26.16 30.93
C ALA A 159 -38.87 26.10 32.29
N PRO A 160 -38.83 27.21 33.06
CA PRO A 160 -38.29 27.16 34.41
C PRO A 160 -39.06 26.08 35.16
N GLN A 161 -38.38 24.98 35.49
CA GLN A 161 -38.93 23.88 36.26
C GLN A 161 -39.25 24.45 37.64
N ARG A 162 -40.46 24.99 37.81
CA ARG A 162 -40.98 25.27 39.15
C ARG A 162 -41.25 23.91 39.77
N TYR A 163 -40.42 23.55 40.74
CA TYR A 163 -40.68 22.41 41.60
C TYR A 163 -42.02 22.69 42.30
N VAL A 164 -43.08 22.01 41.91
CA VAL A 164 -44.35 22.07 42.65
C VAL A 164 -44.20 21.05 43.77
N VAL A 165 -43.82 21.50 44.96
CA VAL A 165 -44.00 20.67 46.16
C VAL A 165 -45.50 20.62 46.43
N PRO A 166 -46.12 19.42 46.51
CA PRO A 166 -47.50 19.32 46.94
C PRO A 166 -47.63 19.95 48.33
N ASP A 167 -48.55 20.92 48.48
CA ASP A 167 -48.89 21.65 49.72
C ASP A 167 -48.12 22.96 50.03
N GLU A 168 -47.39 23.57 49.08
CA GLU A 168 -46.94 24.96 49.31
C GLU A 168 -48.11 25.95 49.20
N GLY A 169 -48.55 26.46 50.34
CA GLY A 169 -49.58 27.49 50.45
C GLY A 169 -50.95 26.98 50.91
N GLY A 170 -51.12 25.67 51.08
CA GLY A 170 -52.26 25.09 51.78
C GLY A 170 -52.03 25.17 53.28
N LYS A 171 -52.81 26.00 54.00
CA LYS A 171 -52.96 25.77 55.45
C LYS A 171 -53.58 24.37 55.58
N PRO A 172 -53.03 23.44 56.39
CA PRO A 172 -53.66 22.14 56.54
C PRO A 172 -55.09 22.42 57.00
N ALA A 173 -56.06 22.01 56.19
CA ALA A 173 -57.44 22.01 56.62
C ALA A 173 -57.43 21.22 57.93
N LEU A 174 -57.96 21.80 59.01
CA LEU A 174 -58.26 21.07 60.24
C LEU A 174 -59.32 20.02 59.89
N GLY A 175 -58.88 18.94 59.25
CA GLY A 175 -59.59 17.69 59.18
C GLY A 175 -59.68 17.21 60.61
N LYS A 176 -60.90 16.89 61.04
CA LYS A 176 -61.26 16.29 62.31
C LYS A 176 -60.47 14.99 62.48
N THR A 177 -59.22 15.10 62.91
CA THR A 177 -58.47 13.97 63.43
C THR A 177 -58.92 13.89 64.87
N GLU A 178 -59.83 12.95 65.15
CA GLU A 178 -60.04 12.47 66.50
C GLU A 178 -58.67 12.03 67.01
N SER A 179 -58.02 12.89 67.79
CA SER A 179 -56.82 12.56 68.52
C SER A 179 -57.17 11.42 69.46
N THR A 180 -56.85 10.18 69.07
CA THR A 180 -56.94 8.97 69.91
C THR A 180 -55.93 8.99 71.07
N ARG A 181 -55.27 10.12 71.32
CA ARG A 181 -54.47 10.35 72.52
C ARG A 181 -55.24 11.32 73.43
N PRO A 182 -55.55 10.92 74.68
CA PRO A 182 -56.07 11.86 75.66
C PRO A 182 -55.05 12.99 75.82
N GLY A 183 -55.42 14.19 75.37
CA GLY A 183 -54.58 15.37 75.49
C GLY A 183 -54.35 15.71 76.96
N ILE A 184 -53.29 16.46 77.26
CA ILE A 184 -52.89 16.87 78.61
C ILE A 184 -54.05 17.48 79.44
N GLY A 185 -55.07 18.07 78.78
CA GLY A 185 -56.28 18.57 79.43
C GLY A 185 -57.20 17.50 80.04
N THR A 186 -57.33 16.31 79.43
CA THR A 186 -58.15 15.23 80.00
C THR A 186 -57.45 14.51 81.15
N LEU A 187 -56.11 14.47 81.14
CA LEU A 187 -55.31 13.96 82.26
C LEU A 187 -55.40 14.87 83.49
N ARG A 188 -55.51 16.21 83.31
CA ARG A 188 -55.69 17.14 84.43
C ARG A 188 -57.07 17.00 85.07
N ALA A 189 -58.13 16.90 84.26
CA ALA A 189 -59.49 16.69 84.75
C ALA A 189 -59.64 15.37 85.53
N ALA A 190 -58.99 14.30 85.05
CA ALA A 190 -59.01 13.00 85.73
C ALA A 190 -58.24 12.99 87.07
N TYR A 191 -57.28 13.90 87.27
CA TYR A 191 -56.60 14.09 88.55
C TYR A 191 -57.42 14.93 89.52
N GLU A 192 -58.04 16.01 89.05
CA GLU A 192 -58.90 16.87 89.88
C GLU A 192 -60.15 16.15 90.39
N GLU A 193 -60.73 15.24 89.60
CA GLU A 193 -61.89 14.43 90.01
C GLU A 193 -61.53 13.36 91.06
N ASN A 194 -60.25 12.98 91.18
CA ASN A 194 -59.79 11.93 92.11
C ASN A 194 -59.29 12.49 93.45
N GLU A 195 -59.00 13.79 93.55
CA GLU A 195 -58.57 14.43 94.81
C GLU A 195 -59.72 15.08 95.60
N GLY A 196 -60.97 14.96 95.13
CA GLY A 196 -62.17 15.54 95.76
C GLY A 196 -63.06 14.56 96.54
N LYS A 197 -62.50 13.55 97.23
CA LYS A 197 -63.23 12.67 98.15
C LYS A 197 -62.80 12.88 99.60
#